data_AF-A0A8S3FAF9-F1
#
_entry.id   AF-A0A8S3FAF9-F1
#
_cell.length_a   1.000
_cell.length_b   1.000
_cell.length_c   1.000
_cell.angle_alpha   90.00
_cell.angle_beta   90.00
_cell.angle_gamma   90.00
#
_symmetry.space_group_name_H-M   'P 1'
#
loop_
_entity.id
_entity.type
_entity.pdbx_description
1 polymer ?
#
loop_
_entity_poly.entity_id
_entity_poly.type
_entity_poly.pdbx_seq_one_letter_code
_entity_poly.pdbx_strand_id
1 'polypeptide(L)'
;RVNGLPIISNNLHTWWHNNIEYNDNSSVRDSSVRASNIYSVQVTTTDLHQNNRYDSFTYMSIPRGGRQKWEYDSSDGAEFAEKTKLTMSWSTFQYLTDVWLIVKLNNSMSTIDSIDHVTIRPITLNFKKELIDSRTIRILVPYRAAGYRFSVEFEKQLFTTYHTNYGPSENTAGQPIHTEPRHALLIFAESIVTGDQIDEYIPNPHIHYNNIYYVPQGEVKNLNIIKETVVYFEPGIYYMRWNYHAIFPTNVHWIYLAPGAYVKGAFQFQSTDNIKVTGFG
;
A
#
# COMPACT_ATOMS: atom_id res chain seq x y z
N ARG A 1 -14.71 2.78 12.66
CA ARG A 1 -14.78 1.68 11.68
C ARG A 1 -15.84 2.05 10.67
N VAL A 2 -15.53 1.96 9.38
CA VAL A 2 -16.57 1.98 8.34
C VAL A 2 -17.10 0.54 8.24
N ASN A 3 -18.40 0.36 8.00
CA ASN A 3 -19.11 -0.91 8.23
C ASN A 3 -18.93 -1.96 7.10
N GLY A 4 -17.88 -1.87 6.28
CA GLY A 4 -17.63 -2.82 5.19
C GLY A 4 -16.83 -4.05 5.65
N LEU A 5 -17.04 -5.19 4.99
CA LEU A 5 -16.13 -6.33 5.07
C LEU A 5 -15.27 -6.36 3.80
N PRO A 6 -14.03 -6.89 3.82
CA PRO A 6 -13.30 -7.17 2.58
C PRO A 6 -14.05 -8.21 1.74
N ILE A 7 -13.77 -8.25 0.44
CA ILE A 7 -14.39 -9.21 -0.49
C ILE A 7 -13.36 -9.94 -1.34
N ILE A 8 -13.62 -11.21 -1.62
CA ILE A 8 -12.97 -11.98 -2.68
C ILE A 8 -14.07 -12.46 -3.63
N SER A 9 -14.05 -11.98 -4.86
CA SER A 9 -15.01 -12.35 -5.91
C SER A 9 -14.31 -12.39 -7.27
N ASN A 10 -14.99 -12.85 -8.31
CA ASN A 10 -14.43 -12.90 -9.66
C ASN A 10 -14.04 -11.52 -10.22
N ASN A 11 -14.69 -10.43 -9.76
CA ASN A 11 -14.52 -9.11 -10.36
C ASN A 11 -13.88 -8.07 -9.43
N LEU A 12 -13.79 -8.37 -8.14
CA LEU A 12 -13.27 -7.47 -7.12
C LEU A 12 -12.64 -8.27 -5.98
N HIS A 13 -11.42 -7.91 -5.61
CA HIS A 13 -10.70 -8.45 -4.48
C HIS A 13 -10.12 -7.31 -3.63
N THR A 14 -10.58 -7.21 -2.38
CA THR A 14 -10.03 -6.34 -1.34
C THR A 14 -9.65 -7.18 -0.13
N TRP A 15 -8.76 -6.67 0.71
CA TRP A 15 -8.32 -7.39 1.91
C TRP A 15 -8.20 -6.47 3.12
N TRP A 16 -8.02 -7.10 4.28
CA TRP A 16 -7.90 -6.44 5.57
C TRP A 16 -6.86 -7.13 6.46
N HIS A 17 -6.31 -6.40 7.42
CA HIS A 17 -5.44 -6.94 8.48
C HIS A 17 -6.13 -6.81 9.84
N ASN A 18 -6.10 -7.86 10.65
CA ASN A 18 -6.72 -7.82 11.98
C ASN A 18 -5.82 -7.13 13.03
N ASN A 19 -4.50 -7.32 12.92
CA ASN A 19 -3.52 -6.74 13.84
C ASN A 19 -3.04 -5.40 13.30
N ILE A 20 -3.82 -4.35 13.56
CA ILE A 20 -3.56 -3.00 13.06
C ILE A 20 -3.10 -2.08 14.18
N GLU A 21 -2.24 -1.13 13.83
CA GLU A 21 -1.85 -0.04 14.71
C GLU A 21 -2.05 1.30 14.01
N TYR A 22 -2.90 2.14 14.59
CA TYR A 22 -2.92 3.57 14.27
C TYR A 22 -1.80 4.24 15.04
N ASN A 23 -0.67 4.41 14.36
CA ASN A 23 0.55 4.93 14.95
C ASN A 23 1.22 5.84 13.92
N ASP A 24 1.54 7.07 14.29
CA ASP A 24 2.16 8.07 13.42
C ASP A 24 3.46 8.63 13.97
N ASN A 25 4.00 8.05 15.05
CA ASN A 25 5.15 8.62 15.78
C ASN A 25 6.18 7.59 16.27
N SER A 26 5.92 6.30 16.13
CA SER A 26 6.80 5.22 16.59
C SER A 26 6.71 4.01 15.67
N SER A 27 7.64 3.07 15.81
CA SER A 27 7.55 1.77 15.13
C SER A 27 6.36 0.96 15.65
N VAL A 28 5.64 0.30 14.73
CA VAL A 28 4.63 -0.71 15.11
C VAL A 28 5.27 -2.00 15.60
N ARG A 29 4.52 -2.83 16.33
CA ARG A 29 4.98 -4.16 16.75
C ARG A 29 5.28 -5.04 15.54
N ASP A 30 6.16 -6.00 15.70
CA ASP A 30 6.56 -6.96 14.66
C ASP A 30 5.36 -7.68 14.03
N SER A 31 4.37 -8.06 14.83
CA SER A 31 3.14 -8.75 14.40
C SER A 31 1.98 -7.84 13.97
N SER A 32 2.21 -6.53 13.80
CA SER A 32 1.20 -5.55 13.43
C SER A 32 1.49 -4.82 12.12
N VAL A 33 0.46 -4.28 11.46
CA VAL A 33 0.59 -3.40 10.28
C VAL A 33 0.13 -1.98 10.63
N ARG A 34 0.88 -0.97 10.18
CA ARG A 34 0.49 0.43 10.36
C ARG A 34 -0.68 0.75 9.42
N ALA A 35 -1.81 1.12 10.00
CA ALA A 35 -2.99 1.58 9.27
C ALA A 35 -3.02 3.10 9.18
N SER A 36 -3.54 3.63 8.07
CA SER A 36 -3.75 5.08 7.93
C SER A 36 -4.75 5.58 8.96
N ASN A 37 -4.34 6.54 9.78
CA ASN A 37 -5.25 7.30 10.65
C ASN A 37 -5.89 8.49 9.92
N ILE A 38 -5.50 8.77 8.67
CA ILE A 38 -5.98 9.92 7.89
C ILE A 38 -7.08 9.52 6.91
N TYR A 39 -6.95 8.37 6.26
CA TYR A 39 -7.84 7.95 5.17
C TYR A 39 -8.48 6.58 5.44
N SER A 40 -9.73 6.42 5.01
CA SER A 40 -10.36 5.10 4.82
C SER A 40 -10.74 4.94 3.36
N VAL A 41 -10.49 3.77 2.80
CA VAL A 41 -10.83 3.42 1.42
C VAL A 41 -11.84 2.28 1.39
N GLN A 42 -12.88 2.44 0.59
CA GLN A 42 -13.80 1.36 0.23
C GLN A 42 -13.93 1.28 -1.29
N VAL A 43 -14.33 0.11 -1.78
CA VAL A 43 -14.58 -0.12 -3.21
C VAL A 43 -15.97 -0.74 -3.37
N THR A 44 -16.68 -0.33 -4.41
CA THR A 44 -17.96 -0.92 -4.79
C THR A 44 -18.08 -1.01 -6.30
N THR A 45 -18.95 -1.90 -6.79
CA THR A 45 -19.23 -2.06 -8.21
C THR A 45 -19.98 -0.83 -8.74
N THR A 46 -20.02 -0.65 -10.06
CA THR A 46 -20.83 0.41 -10.69
C THR A 46 -22.32 0.08 -10.76
N ASP A 47 -22.72 -1.13 -10.35
CA ASP A 47 -24.13 -1.54 -10.28
C ASP A 47 -24.84 -0.79 -9.15
N LEU A 48 -25.60 0.23 -9.50
CA LEU A 48 -26.33 1.09 -8.57
C LEU A 48 -27.41 0.35 -7.76
N HIS A 49 -27.77 -0.88 -8.14
CA HIS A 49 -28.68 -1.73 -7.37
C HIS A 49 -27.97 -2.43 -6.19
N GLN A 50 -26.64 -2.43 -6.18
CA GLN A 50 -25.81 -3.00 -5.12
C GLN A 50 -25.28 -1.89 -4.22
N ASN A 51 -25.80 -1.80 -2.98
CA ASN A 51 -25.29 -0.86 -1.98
C ASN A 51 -24.06 -1.38 -1.21
N ASN A 52 -23.48 -2.49 -1.63
CA ASN A 52 -22.40 -3.14 -0.90
C ASN A 52 -21.11 -2.34 -1.06
N ARG A 53 -20.52 -1.89 0.04
CA ARG A 53 -19.21 -1.24 0.08
C ARG A 53 -18.24 -2.16 0.79
N TYR A 54 -17.12 -2.44 0.13
CA TYR A 54 -16.13 -3.36 0.65
C TYR A 54 -14.91 -2.58 1.13
N ASP A 55 -14.46 -2.86 2.35
CA ASP A 55 -13.29 -2.20 2.90
C ASP A 55 -12.03 -2.67 2.15
N SER A 56 -11.16 -1.72 1.82
CA SER A 56 -9.82 -1.99 1.29
C SER A 56 -8.80 -1.43 2.26
N PHE A 57 -7.88 -2.29 2.73
CA PHE A 57 -6.89 -1.86 3.70
C PHE A 57 -6.09 -0.66 3.19
N THR A 58 -5.93 0.34 4.05
CA THR A 58 -5.14 1.54 3.76
C THR A 58 -3.92 1.53 4.65
N TYR A 59 -2.79 1.12 4.09
CA TYR A 59 -1.48 1.13 4.75
C TYR A 59 -1.02 2.56 4.98
N MET A 60 -0.03 2.74 5.87
CA MET A 60 0.67 4.00 6.05
C MET A 60 2.15 3.78 6.32
N SER A 61 2.99 4.61 5.70
CA SER A 61 4.41 4.74 5.97
C SER A 61 4.69 6.13 6.55
N ILE A 62 5.66 6.18 7.46
CA ILE A 62 6.16 7.40 8.09
C ILE A 62 7.70 7.39 8.01
N PRO A 63 8.35 8.57 8.02
CA PRO A 63 9.81 8.70 8.02
C PRO A 63 10.48 7.78 9.06
N ARG A 64 11.52 7.06 8.63
CA ARG A 64 12.26 6.06 9.43
C ARG A 64 11.41 4.96 10.06
N GLY A 65 10.18 4.76 9.59
CA GLY A 65 9.21 3.90 10.25
C GLY A 65 8.89 4.31 11.68
N GLY A 66 9.15 5.58 12.06
CA GLY A 66 8.97 6.11 13.41
C GLY A 66 10.12 5.77 14.37
N ARG A 67 11.26 5.27 13.88
CA ARG A 67 12.43 5.02 14.70
C ARG A 67 13.30 6.27 14.79
N GLN A 68 13.96 6.42 15.94
CA GLN A 68 15.08 7.33 16.08
C GLN A 68 16.28 6.82 15.27
N LYS A 69 17.24 7.71 15.00
CA LYS A 69 18.54 7.30 14.48
C LYS A 69 19.22 6.40 15.51
N TRP A 70 19.73 5.26 15.08
CA TRP A 70 20.38 4.29 15.95
C TRP A 70 21.80 4.08 15.45
N GLU A 71 22.78 4.38 16.30
CA GLU A 71 24.22 4.27 16.04
C GLU A 71 24.81 5.31 15.07
N TYR A 72 24.06 6.37 14.72
CA TYR A 72 24.56 7.49 13.92
C TYR A 72 23.82 8.80 14.24
N ASP A 73 24.50 9.92 14.02
CA ASP A 73 23.94 11.28 14.18
C ASP A 73 23.93 12.08 12.87
N SER A 74 24.61 11.60 11.83
CA SER A 74 24.67 12.25 10.51
C SER A 74 23.29 12.31 9.83
N SER A 75 23.13 13.22 8.88
CA SER A 75 21.89 13.31 8.11
C SER A 75 21.67 12.06 7.26
N ASP A 76 20.43 11.56 7.25
CA ASP A 76 19.99 10.42 6.43
C ASP A 76 18.98 10.80 5.34
N GLY A 77 18.65 12.09 5.23
CA GLY A 77 17.73 12.65 4.26
C GLY A 77 16.26 12.66 4.69
N ALA A 78 15.91 12.03 5.80
CA ALA A 78 14.54 11.99 6.30
C ALA A 78 14.20 13.12 7.29
N GLU A 79 15.14 14.02 7.61
CA GLU A 79 14.98 15.07 8.62
C GLU A 79 13.78 15.98 8.37
N PHE A 80 13.65 16.48 7.13
CA PHE A 80 12.55 17.38 6.79
C PHE A 80 11.21 16.65 6.86
N ALA A 81 11.15 15.44 6.31
CA ALA A 81 9.92 14.65 6.28
C ALA A 81 9.44 14.30 7.69
N GLU A 82 10.35 13.93 8.60
CA GLU A 82 10.02 13.68 10.01
C GLU A 82 9.56 14.95 10.72
N LYS A 83 10.33 16.04 10.60
CA LYS A 83 10.01 17.33 11.25
C LYS A 83 8.63 17.86 10.85
N THR A 84 8.28 17.71 9.58
CA THR A 84 7.00 18.17 9.01
C THR A 84 5.90 17.11 9.06
N LYS A 85 6.18 15.94 9.68
CA LYS A 85 5.25 14.83 9.88
C LYS A 85 4.61 14.33 8.57
N LEU A 86 5.40 14.25 7.51
CA LEU A 86 4.92 13.71 6.24
C LEU A 86 4.55 12.25 6.41
N THR A 87 3.47 11.82 5.78
CA THR A 87 3.09 10.41 5.73
C THR A 87 2.66 10.03 4.33
N MET A 88 2.83 8.74 4.00
CA MET A 88 2.35 8.20 2.73
C MET A 88 1.42 7.03 3.03
N SER A 89 0.14 7.22 2.78
CA SER A 89 -0.87 6.17 2.82
C SER A 89 -1.07 5.57 1.45
N TRP A 90 -1.38 4.28 1.37
CA TRP A 90 -1.79 3.67 0.11
C TRP A 90 -2.80 2.55 0.33
N SER A 91 -3.64 2.31 -0.67
CA SER A 91 -4.55 1.16 -0.71
C SER A 91 -4.44 0.46 -2.06
N THR A 92 -4.36 -0.86 -2.01
CA THR A 92 -4.33 -1.74 -3.18
C THR A 92 -5.59 -2.60 -3.18
N PHE A 93 -6.19 -2.77 -4.35
CA PHE A 93 -7.26 -3.74 -4.58
C PHE A 93 -7.17 -4.26 -6.01
N GLN A 94 -7.81 -5.40 -6.27
CA GLN A 94 -7.85 -5.97 -7.62
C GLN A 94 -9.26 -5.90 -8.21
N TYR A 95 -9.37 -5.66 -9.51
CA TYR A 95 -10.65 -5.46 -10.20
C TYR A 95 -10.63 -5.94 -11.67
N LEU A 96 -11.80 -6.28 -12.22
CA LEU A 96 -12.00 -6.63 -13.65
C LEU A 96 -13.12 -5.83 -14.33
N THR A 97 -13.79 -4.97 -13.59
CA THR A 97 -14.88 -4.12 -14.08
C THR A 97 -14.69 -2.72 -13.53
N ASP A 98 -15.34 -1.73 -14.12
CA ASP A 98 -15.39 -0.39 -13.54
C ASP A 98 -15.86 -0.45 -12.07
N VAL A 99 -15.28 0.41 -11.23
CA VAL A 99 -15.62 0.50 -9.80
C VAL A 99 -15.76 1.93 -9.34
N TRP A 100 -16.56 2.11 -8.29
CA TRP A 100 -16.52 3.31 -7.48
C TRP A 100 -15.55 3.11 -6.32
N LEU A 101 -14.48 3.88 -6.33
CA LEU A 101 -13.59 4.05 -5.19
C LEU A 101 -14.19 5.11 -4.25
N ILE A 102 -14.39 4.78 -2.99
CA ILE A 102 -14.89 5.70 -1.97
C ILE A 102 -13.75 6.03 -1.02
N VAL A 103 -13.41 7.32 -0.93
CA VAL A 103 -12.33 7.80 -0.06
C VAL A 103 -12.93 8.71 1.00
N LYS A 104 -12.65 8.40 2.27
CA LYS A 104 -13.11 9.17 3.43
C LYS A 104 -11.93 9.73 4.22
N LEU A 105 -12.00 11.01 4.57
CA LEU A 105 -11.13 11.64 5.57
C LEU A 105 -11.59 11.22 6.97
N ASN A 106 -10.69 10.59 7.73
CA ASN A 106 -10.96 10.08 9.08
C ASN A 106 -10.84 11.16 10.15
N ASN A 107 -10.02 12.19 9.92
CA ASN A 107 -9.91 13.30 10.85
C ASN A 107 -11.19 14.17 10.83
N SER A 108 -11.55 14.76 11.97
CA SER A 108 -12.74 15.61 12.10
C SER A 108 -12.49 17.06 11.68
N MET A 109 -11.23 17.45 11.51
CA MET A 109 -10.83 18.84 11.27
C MET A 109 -10.69 19.20 9.78
N SER A 110 -10.63 18.21 8.88
CA SER A 110 -10.56 18.44 7.43
C SER A 110 -11.92 18.18 6.80
N THR A 111 -12.48 19.19 6.14
CA THR A 111 -13.69 19.06 5.33
C THR A 111 -13.40 19.30 3.85
N ILE A 112 -14.24 18.73 3.00
CA ILE A 112 -14.25 18.88 1.55
C ILE A 112 -15.47 19.74 1.22
N ASP A 113 -15.21 21.00 0.86
CA ASP A 113 -16.29 21.95 0.60
C ASP A 113 -16.76 21.89 -0.86
N SER A 114 -15.89 21.42 -1.77
CA SER A 114 -16.16 21.18 -3.20
C SER A 114 -15.36 20.00 -3.72
N ILE A 115 -15.91 19.29 -4.72
CA ILE A 115 -15.21 18.20 -5.41
C ILE A 115 -14.02 18.69 -6.26
N ASP A 116 -13.98 19.99 -6.55
CA ASP A 116 -12.87 20.64 -7.25
C ASP A 116 -11.64 20.81 -6.35
N HIS A 117 -11.82 20.79 -5.02
CA HIS A 117 -10.73 20.79 -4.04
C HIS A 117 -10.07 19.40 -3.89
N VAL A 118 -10.34 18.49 -4.82
CA VAL A 118 -9.72 17.16 -4.88
C VAL A 118 -9.04 16.99 -6.23
N THR A 119 -7.73 16.84 -6.22
CA THR A 119 -6.94 16.58 -7.43
C THR A 119 -6.58 15.11 -7.51
N ILE A 120 -6.74 14.51 -8.69
CA ILE A 120 -6.22 13.18 -9.00
C ILE A 120 -4.96 13.37 -9.83
N ARG A 121 -3.83 12.79 -9.41
CA ARG A 121 -2.58 12.81 -10.20
C ARG A 121 -2.19 11.39 -10.63
N PRO A 122 -1.83 11.17 -11.91
CA PRO A 122 -1.67 12.16 -12.98
C PRO A 122 -3.00 12.75 -13.45
N ILE A 123 -3.02 14.07 -13.72
CA ILE A 123 -4.24 14.82 -14.06
C ILE A 123 -4.86 14.39 -15.40
N THR A 124 -4.07 13.72 -16.25
CA THR A 124 -4.51 13.17 -17.54
C THR A 124 -5.52 12.02 -17.39
N LEU A 125 -5.65 11.43 -16.20
CA LEU A 125 -6.65 10.38 -15.95
C LEU A 125 -8.09 10.91 -16.03
N ASN A 126 -8.30 12.18 -15.67
CA ASN A 126 -9.60 12.87 -15.74
C ASN A 126 -10.79 12.03 -15.23
N PHE A 127 -10.60 11.30 -14.12
CA PHE A 127 -11.65 10.45 -13.57
C PHE A 127 -12.85 11.28 -13.10
N LYS A 128 -14.04 10.72 -13.27
CA LYS A 128 -15.26 11.28 -12.69
C LYS A 128 -15.16 11.21 -11.17
N LYS A 129 -15.38 12.33 -10.50
CA LYS A 129 -15.39 12.45 -9.04
C LYS A 129 -16.74 12.98 -8.60
N GLU A 130 -17.19 12.56 -7.42
CA GLU A 130 -18.42 13.09 -6.81
C GLU A 130 -18.23 13.27 -5.31
N LEU A 131 -18.78 14.35 -4.78
CA LEU A 131 -18.84 14.61 -3.34
C LEU A 131 -20.04 13.83 -2.76
N ILE A 132 -19.79 12.93 -1.82
CA ILE A 132 -20.85 12.22 -1.10
C ILE A 132 -21.29 13.05 0.11
N ASP A 133 -20.32 13.51 0.89
CA ASP A 133 -20.52 14.38 2.05
C ASP A 133 -19.25 15.21 2.30
N SER A 134 -19.25 16.05 3.35
CA SER A 134 -18.15 16.95 3.67
C SER A 134 -16.82 16.26 4.02
N ARG A 135 -16.73 14.93 4.03
CA ARG A 135 -15.48 14.18 4.27
C ARG A 135 -15.29 13.01 3.33
N THR A 136 -16.24 12.76 2.44
CA THR A 136 -16.27 11.54 1.63
C THR A 136 -16.50 11.89 0.17
N ILE A 137 -15.64 11.36 -0.67
CA ILE A 137 -15.78 11.43 -2.13
C ILE A 137 -15.92 10.03 -2.71
N ARG A 138 -16.44 9.95 -3.92
CA ARG A 138 -16.28 8.77 -4.78
C ARG A 138 -15.62 9.14 -6.10
N ILE A 139 -14.83 8.21 -6.62
CA ILE A 139 -14.08 8.34 -7.87
C ILE A 139 -14.43 7.12 -8.72
N LEU A 140 -14.88 7.34 -9.95
CA LEU A 140 -15.13 6.27 -10.91
C LEU A 140 -13.79 5.86 -11.52
N VAL A 141 -13.33 4.65 -11.21
CA VAL A 141 -12.12 4.07 -11.77
C VAL A 141 -12.54 3.07 -12.84
N PRO A 142 -12.40 3.40 -14.13
CA PRO A 142 -12.74 2.48 -15.21
C PRO A 142 -11.78 1.29 -15.22
N TYR A 143 -12.20 0.14 -15.73
CA TYR A 143 -11.31 -1.00 -15.90
C TYR A 143 -10.22 -0.73 -16.93
N ARG A 144 -9.01 -1.18 -16.59
CA ARG A 144 -7.88 -1.28 -17.51
C ARG A 144 -7.02 -2.47 -17.12
N ALA A 145 -6.64 -3.30 -18.10
CA ALA A 145 -5.79 -4.48 -17.87
C ALA A 145 -4.46 -4.14 -17.18
N ALA A 146 -3.87 -2.98 -17.49
CA ALA A 146 -2.64 -2.50 -16.85
C ALA A 146 -2.85 -1.91 -15.44
N GLY A 147 -4.09 -1.85 -14.94
CA GLY A 147 -4.44 -1.17 -13.70
C GLY A 147 -4.25 0.36 -13.74
N TYR A 148 -4.45 1.02 -12.62
CA TYR A 148 -4.16 2.44 -12.41
C TYR A 148 -3.42 2.66 -11.09
N ARG A 149 -2.45 3.57 -11.11
CA ARG A 149 -1.70 4.01 -9.93
C ARG A 149 -1.75 5.53 -9.90
N PHE A 150 -2.39 6.08 -8.89
CA PHE A 150 -2.66 7.52 -8.83
C PHE A 150 -2.69 8.03 -7.39
N SER A 151 -2.43 9.33 -7.25
CA SER A 151 -2.54 10.08 -6.00
C SER A 151 -3.93 10.73 -5.91
N VAL A 152 -4.52 10.72 -4.72
CA VAL A 152 -5.73 11.46 -4.38
C VAL A 152 -5.36 12.58 -3.41
N GLU A 153 -5.46 13.82 -3.88
CA GLU A 153 -4.92 14.99 -3.18
C GLU A 153 -6.06 15.92 -2.76
N PHE A 154 -6.30 16.01 -1.45
CA PHE A 154 -7.25 16.95 -0.89
C PHE A 154 -6.54 18.30 -0.65
N GLU A 155 -7.13 19.40 -1.10
CA GLU A 155 -6.53 20.73 -1.02
C GLU A 155 -6.10 21.10 0.40
N LYS A 156 -6.95 20.81 1.41
CA LYS A 156 -6.64 21.07 2.83
C LYS A 156 -5.55 20.18 3.41
N GLN A 157 -5.07 19.19 2.67
CA GLN A 157 -3.92 18.37 3.03
C GLN A 157 -2.63 18.87 2.36
N LEU A 158 -2.71 19.82 1.42
CA LEU A 158 -1.55 20.35 0.73
C LEU A 158 -0.69 21.23 1.65
N PHE A 159 0.62 21.10 1.53
CA PHE A 159 1.59 22.02 2.09
C PHE A 159 2.63 22.36 1.02
N THR A 160 3.33 23.49 1.19
CA THR A 160 4.39 23.89 0.26
C THR A 160 5.74 23.80 0.97
N THR A 161 6.67 23.11 0.33
CA THR A 161 8.08 23.09 0.73
C THR A 161 8.79 24.27 0.10
N TYR A 162 9.59 24.97 0.90
CA TYR A 162 10.41 26.10 0.51
C TYR A 162 11.89 25.80 0.69
N HIS A 163 12.73 26.29 -0.21
CA HIS A 163 14.18 26.30 -0.09
C HIS A 163 14.63 27.54 0.66
N THR A 164 15.40 27.34 1.73
CA THR A 164 16.04 28.41 2.50
C THR A 164 17.54 28.19 2.56
N ASN A 165 18.29 29.18 3.08
CA ASN A 165 19.74 29.04 3.30
C ASN A 165 20.10 27.90 4.30
N TYR A 166 19.11 27.36 5.01
CA TYR A 166 19.27 26.26 5.97
C TYR A 166 18.69 24.92 5.46
N GLY A 167 18.37 24.83 4.16
CA GLY A 167 17.76 23.65 3.55
C GLY A 167 16.23 23.74 3.40
N PRO A 168 15.54 22.60 3.18
CA PRO A 168 14.10 22.54 3.01
C PRO A 168 13.36 22.97 4.29
N SER A 169 12.30 23.75 4.13
CA SER A 169 11.56 24.41 5.20
C SER A 169 10.10 24.63 4.83
N GLU A 170 9.26 24.94 5.81
CA GLU A 170 7.89 25.44 5.60
C GLU A 170 7.83 26.98 5.70
N ASN A 171 8.99 27.63 5.81
CA ASN A 171 9.10 29.08 5.90
C ASN A 171 8.82 29.74 4.54
N THR A 172 7.72 30.48 4.46
CA THR A 172 7.25 31.20 3.26
C THR A 172 8.18 32.33 2.81
N ALA A 173 9.16 32.73 3.62
CA ALA A 173 10.22 33.65 3.20
C ALA A 173 11.26 32.99 2.26
N GLY A 174 11.27 31.66 2.14
CA GLY A 174 12.12 30.92 1.21
C GLY A 174 11.58 30.91 -0.23
N GLN A 175 12.30 30.24 -1.14
CA GLN A 175 11.85 30.02 -2.52
C GLN A 175 10.93 28.78 -2.58
N PRO A 176 9.70 28.86 -3.10
CA PRO A 176 8.82 27.71 -3.18
C PRO A 176 9.41 26.64 -4.11
N ILE A 177 9.43 25.39 -3.66
CA ILE A 177 9.94 24.24 -4.43
C ILE A 177 8.77 23.43 -4.98
N HIS A 178 7.89 22.98 -4.09
CA HIS A 178 6.82 22.05 -4.45
C HIS A 178 5.65 22.13 -3.47
N THR A 179 4.44 21.90 -3.99
CA THR A 179 3.21 21.77 -3.21
C THR A 179 2.64 20.37 -3.40
N GLU A 180 2.52 19.62 -2.30
CA GLU A 180 2.06 18.24 -2.30
C GLU A 180 1.26 17.94 -1.02
N PRO A 181 0.53 16.81 -0.94
CA PRO A 181 -0.14 16.43 0.30
C PRO A 181 0.86 16.14 1.41
N ARG A 182 0.66 16.72 2.60
CA ARG A 182 1.38 16.35 3.81
C ARG A 182 1.17 14.87 4.16
N HIS A 183 -0.07 14.44 3.99
CA HIS A 183 -0.48 13.06 4.15
C HIS A 183 -0.92 12.55 2.77
N ALA A 184 -0.01 11.94 2.02
CA ALA A 184 -0.32 11.42 0.70
C ALA A 184 -1.27 10.22 0.77
N LEU A 185 -2.12 10.07 -0.25
CA LEU A 185 -2.93 8.87 -0.46
C LEU A 185 -2.72 8.37 -1.89
N LEU A 186 -2.07 7.22 -2.02
CA LEU A 186 -1.93 6.50 -3.28
C LEU A 186 -2.97 5.40 -3.40
N ILE A 187 -3.47 5.20 -4.62
CA ILE A 187 -4.39 4.12 -4.96
C ILE A 187 -3.74 3.26 -6.03
N PHE A 188 -3.67 1.96 -5.77
CA PHE A 188 -3.21 0.94 -6.70
C PHE A 188 -4.39 0.03 -7.07
N ALA A 189 -5.08 0.39 -8.15
CA ALA A 189 -6.20 -0.36 -8.70
C ALA A 189 -5.67 -1.33 -9.76
N GLU A 190 -5.36 -2.57 -9.37
CA GLU A 190 -4.63 -3.52 -10.22
C GLU A 190 -5.57 -4.54 -10.86
N SER A 191 -5.32 -4.98 -12.10
CA SER A 191 -6.18 -6.01 -12.72
C SER A 191 -6.03 -7.34 -11.98
N ILE A 192 -7.13 -8.08 -11.83
CA ILE A 192 -7.02 -9.50 -11.45
C ILE A 192 -6.28 -10.23 -12.59
N VAL A 193 -5.34 -11.11 -12.23
CA VAL A 193 -4.63 -11.96 -13.20
C VAL A 193 -5.61 -13.04 -13.69
N THR A 194 -5.76 -13.15 -15.01
CA THR A 194 -6.72 -14.07 -15.64
C THR A 194 -6.10 -14.82 -16.82
N GLY A 195 -6.72 -15.95 -17.21
CA GLY A 195 -6.30 -16.73 -18.38
C GLY A 195 -4.86 -17.24 -18.28
N ASP A 196 -4.15 -17.21 -19.41
CA ASP A 196 -2.80 -17.75 -19.57
C ASP A 196 -1.75 -17.07 -18.65
N GLN A 197 -2.05 -15.87 -18.14
CA GLN A 197 -1.17 -15.14 -17.22
C GLN A 197 -1.16 -15.74 -15.80
N ILE A 198 -2.15 -16.57 -15.44
CA ILE A 198 -2.24 -17.15 -14.09
C ILE A 198 -0.99 -17.97 -13.78
N ASP A 199 -0.60 -18.89 -14.67
CA ASP A 199 0.57 -19.75 -14.43
C ASP A 199 1.90 -18.97 -14.53
N GLU A 200 1.89 -17.77 -15.12
CA GLU A 200 3.06 -16.89 -15.16
C GLU A 200 3.30 -16.17 -13.82
N TYR A 201 2.23 -15.66 -13.19
CA TYR A 201 2.29 -14.75 -12.04
C TYR A 201 1.81 -15.35 -10.70
N ILE A 202 1.13 -16.48 -10.72
CA ILE A 202 0.61 -17.16 -9.52
C ILE A 202 1.12 -18.61 -9.54
N PRO A 203 1.88 -19.05 -8.52
CA PRO A 203 2.32 -20.43 -8.44
C PRO A 203 1.14 -21.39 -8.39
N ASN A 204 1.08 -22.30 -9.36
CA ASN A 204 0.04 -23.32 -9.43
C ASN A 204 0.43 -24.53 -8.57
N PRO A 205 -0.30 -24.86 -7.49
CA PRO A 205 0.04 -25.96 -6.60
C PRO A 205 -0.07 -27.34 -7.26
N HIS A 206 -0.80 -27.48 -8.38
CA HIS A 206 -0.84 -28.72 -9.16
C HIS A 206 0.41 -28.91 -10.01
N ILE A 207 1.01 -27.83 -10.51
CA ILE A 207 2.25 -27.85 -11.31
C ILE A 207 3.46 -27.96 -10.37
N HIS A 208 3.43 -27.27 -9.23
CA HIS A 208 4.51 -27.23 -8.24
C HIS A 208 4.23 -28.15 -7.03
N TYR A 209 3.57 -29.30 -7.25
CA TYR A 209 3.21 -30.21 -6.17
C TYR A 209 4.43 -30.60 -5.32
N ASN A 210 4.34 -30.46 -3.99
CA ASN A 210 5.45 -30.65 -3.03
C ASN A 210 6.69 -29.76 -3.26
N ASN A 211 6.56 -28.66 -4.01
CA ASN A 211 7.67 -27.77 -4.36
C ASN A 211 7.40 -26.29 -4.02
N ILE A 212 6.35 -26.04 -3.22
CA ILE A 212 6.01 -24.75 -2.66
C ILE A 212 6.22 -24.80 -1.15
N TYR A 213 7.05 -23.90 -0.62
CA TYR A 213 7.16 -23.66 0.81
C TYR A 213 6.18 -22.56 1.21
N TYR A 214 5.12 -22.95 1.92
CA TYR A 214 4.17 -22.00 2.52
C TYR A 214 4.75 -21.47 3.82
N VAL A 215 5.02 -20.17 3.86
CA VAL A 215 5.63 -19.53 5.03
C VAL A 215 4.59 -19.41 6.13
N PRO A 216 4.86 -19.90 7.37
CA PRO A 216 3.99 -19.65 8.51
C PRO A 216 3.97 -18.16 8.87
N GLN A 217 2.79 -17.62 9.22
CA GLN A 217 2.67 -16.24 9.70
C GLN A 217 3.51 -16.01 10.98
N GLY A 218 3.99 -14.77 11.15
CA GLY A 218 4.82 -14.38 12.29
C GLY A 218 6.31 -14.27 11.97
N GLU A 219 7.17 -14.71 12.89
CA GLU A 219 8.62 -14.58 12.77
C GLU A 219 9.19 -15.54 11.72
N VAL A 220 9.87 -14.98 10.72
CA VAL A 220 10.51 -15.72 9.63
C VAL A 220 12.02 -15.74 9.84
N LYS A 221 12.58 -16.95 9.98
CA LYS A 221 14.00 -17.12 10.37
C LYS A 221 14.74 -18.27 9.67
N ASN A 222 14.08 -18.99 8.78
CA ASN A 222 14.54 -20.30 8.27
C ASN A 222 14.42 -20.44 6.75
N LEU A 223 14.24 -19.34 6.02
CA LEU A 223 14.12 -19.38 4.55
C LEU A 223 15.43 -19.76 3.83
N ASN A 224 16.55 -19.78 4.56
CA ASN A 224 17.87 -20.15 4.06
C ASN A 224 18.11 -21.67 3.98
N ILE A 225 17.22 -22.50 4.52
CA ILE A 225 17.39 -23.97 4.56
C ILE A 225 16.26 -24.75 3.88
N ILE A 226 15.34 -24.05 3.22
CA ILE A 226 14.21 -24.69 2.52
C ILE A 226 14.70 -25.44 1.27
N LYS A 227 13.97 -26.50 0.89
CA LYS A 227 14.33 -27.36 -0.26
C LYS A 227 13.44 -27.10 -1.48
N GLU A 228 12.32 -26.44 -1.25
CA GLU A 228 11.33 -26.04 -2.23
C GLU A 228 11.88 -24.93 -3.12
N THR A 229 11.35 -24.84 -4.33
CA THR A 229 11.82 -23.86 -5.32
C THR A 229 10.96 -22.60 -5.36
N VAL A 230 9.76 -22.66 -4.79
CA VAL A 230 8.80 -21.57 -4.68
C VAL A 230 8.56 -21.25 -3.20
N VAL A 231 8.56 -19.97 -2.85
CA VAL A 231 8.23 -19.47 -1.52
C VAL A 231 6.92 -18.72 -1.61
N TYR A 232 5.93 -19.15 -0.83
CA TYR A 232 4.57 -18.61 -0.87
C TYR A 232 4.22 -17.97 0.47
N PHE A 233 3.94 -16.67 0.43
CA PHE A 233 3.37 -15.93 1.55
C PHE A 233 1.87 -15.76 1.33
N GLU A 234 1.06 -16.45 2.13
CA GLU A 234 -0.39 -16.28 2.18
C GLU A 234 -0.79 -14.92 2.78
N PRO A 235 -2.06 -14.49 2.68
CA PRO A 235 -2.52 -13.29 3.36
C PRO A 235 -2.23 -13.37 4.86
N GLY A 236 -1.55 -12.37 5.42
CA GLY A 236 -0.99 -12.45 6.76
C GLY A 236 0.16 -11.50 7.02
N ILE A 237 0.66 -11.49 8.26
CA ILE A 237 1.77 -10.63 8.68
C ILE A 237 2.98 -11.49 8.98
N TYR A 238 4.10 -11.13 8.36
CA TYR A 238 5.37 -11.83 8.46
C TYR A 238 6.46 -10.83 8.81
N TYR A 239 7.43 -11.24 9.62
CA TYR A 239 8.54 -10.37 9.97
C TYR A 239 9.85 -11.11 10.14
N MET A 240 10.88 -10.52 9.59
CA MET A 240 12.29 -10.81 9.81
C MET A 240 12.80 -9.81 10.85
N ARG A 241 13.61 -10.26 11.82
CA ARG A 241 14.23 -9.35 12.78
C ARG A 241 15.27 -8.46 12.08
N TRP A 242 15.62 -7.35 12.72
CA TRP A 242 16.54 -6.35 12.17
C TRP A 242 17.91 -6.89 11.75
N ASN A 243 18.35 -8.01 12.34
CA ASN A 243 19.62 -8.68 12.07
C ASN A 243 19.49 -9.88 11.12
N TYR A 244 18.37 -10.00 10.39
CA TYR A 244 18.12 -11.08 9.44
C TYR A 244 17.45 -10.55 8.16
N HIS A 245 17.96 -11.00 7.03
CA HIS A 245 17.22 -11.03 5.77
C HIS A 245 17.29 -12.45 5.20
N ALA A 246 16.29 -12.83 4.40
CA ALA A 246 16.24 -14.16 3.84
C ALA A 246 17.22 -14.28 2.66
N ILE A 247 18.33 -14.97 2.92
CA ILE A 247 19.24 -15.44 1.87
C ILE A 247 18.74 -16.82 1.45
N PHE A 248 18.14 -16.89 0.27
CA PHE A 248 17.60 -18.15 -0.23
C PHE A 248 18.68 -19.09 -0.74
N PRO A 249 18.52 -20.41 -0.56
CA PRO A 249 19.36 -21.37 -1.26
C PRO A 249 19.10 -21.34 -2.78
N THR A 250 20.06 -21.84 -3.56
CA THR A 250 20.09 -21.69 -5.03
C THR A 250 18.93 -22.35 -5.78
N ASN A 251 18.18 -23.25 -5.13
CA ASN A 251 16.98 -23.88 -5.68
C ASN A 251 15.78 -22.91 -5.77
N VAL A 252 15.74 -21.88 -4.93
CA VAL A 252 14.62 -20.93 -4.91
C VAL A 252 14.73 -20.00 -6.10
N HIS A 253 13.68 -19.94 -6.91
CA HIS A 253 13.59 -19.04 -8.06
C HIS A 253 12.29 -18.24 -8.09
N TRP A 254 11.34 -18.49 -7.19
CA TRP A 254 10.08 -17.74 -7.17
C TRP A 254 9.63 -17.39 -5.75
N ILE A 255 9.41 -16.10 -5.49
CA ILE A 255 8.67 -15.61 -4.33
C ILE A 255 7.29 -15.13 -4.78
N TYR A 256 6.24 -15.60 -4.13
CA TYR A 256 4.88 -15.12 -4.31
C TYR A 256 4.35 -14.47 -3.04
N LEU A 257 3.93 -13.22 -3.16
CA LEU A 257 3.34 -12.41 -2.10
C LEU A 257 1.83 -12.27 -2.37
N ALA A 258 1.00 -13.12 -1.76
CA ALA A 258 -0.43 -13.10 -2.01
C ALA A 258 -1.04 -11.73 -1.67
N PRO A 259 -2.14 -11.30 -2.33
CA PRO A 259 -2.85 -10.09 -1.94
C PRO A 259 -3.23 -10.14 -0.46
N GLY A 260 -2.72 -9.20 0.34
CA GLY A 260 -2.89 -9.18 1.80
C GLY A 260 -1.80 -9.89 2.61
N ALA A 261 -0.75 -10.42 1.98
CA ALA A 261 0.50 -10.65 2.66
C ALA A 261 1.13 -9.30 3.03
N TYR A 262 1.84 -9.23 4.15
CA TYR A 262 2.64 -8.08 4.54
C TYR A 262 3.92 -8.58 5.18
N VAL A 263 5.03 -8.53 4.43
CA VAL A 263 6.32 -9.09 4.84
C VAL A 263 7.30 -7.97 5.22
N LYS A 264 7.62 -7.86 6.50
CA LYS A 264 8.69 -7.00 6.99
C LYS A 264 10.02 -7.73 6.85
N GLY A 265 10.78 -7.45 5.81
CA GLY A 265 12.07 -8.10 5.61
C GLY A 265 12.67 -7.76 4.26
N ALA A 266 13.70 -8.51 3.91
CA ALA A 266 14.34 -8.43 2.60
C ALA A 266 14.70 -9.84 2.12
N PHE A 267 14.85 -9.95 0.81
CA PHE A 267 15.06 -11.21 0.10
C PHE A 267 16.33 -11.11 -0.75
N GLN A 268 17.16 -12.15 -0.71
CA GLN A 268 18.33 -12.27 -1.56
C GLN A 268 18.32 -13.65 -2.22
N PHE A 269 18.25 -13.65 -3.54
CA PHE A 269 18.43 -14.87 -4.33
C PHE A 269 19.90 -15.21 -4.47
N GLN A 270 20.22 -16.49 -4.36
CA GLN A 270 21.51 -17.05 -4.78
C GLN A 270 21.41 -17.72 -6.15
N SER A 271 20.19 -18.04 -6.62
CA SER A 271 19.97 -18.45 -8.02
C SER A 271 20.27 -17.28 -8.96
N THR A 272 20.75 -17.57 -10.16
CA THR A 272 20.95 -16.61 -11.27
C THR A 272 19.90 -16.76 -12.37
N ASP A 273 19.10 -17.82 -12.33
CA ASP A 273 18.30 -18.25 -13.48
C ASP A 273 16.80 -18.13 -13.17
N ASN A 274 16.06 -17.49 -14.09
CA ASN A 274 14.59 -17.41 -14.11
C ASN A 274 13.94 -16.98 -12.78
N ILE A 275 14.51 -15.96 -12.15
CA ILE A 275 14.00 -15.40 -10.89
C ILE A 275 12.67 -14.68 -11.10
N LYS A 276 11.69 -14.98 -10.25
CA LYS A 276 10.38 -14.33 -10.19
C LYS A 276 10.09 -13.79 -8.79
N VAL A 277 9.54 -12.58 -8.74
CA VAL A 277 8.91 -12.01 -7.55
C VAL A 277 7.57 -11.44 -8.00
N THR A 278 6.48 -12.06 -7.58
CA THR A 278 5.13 -11.74 -8.06
C THR A 278 4.12 -11.69 -6.92
N GLY A 279 2.90 -11.25 -7.23
CA GLY A 279 1.83 -11.08 -6.26
C GLY A 279 1.59 -9.61 -5.88
N PHE A 280 0.56 -9.37 -5.08
CA PHE A 280 0.07 -8.02 -4.73
C PHE A 280 0.11 -7.75 -3.21
N GLY A 281 0.93 -8.50 -2.48
CA GLY A 281 1.24 -8.25 -1.05
C GLY A 281 2.34 -7.20 -0.84
#